data_AF-A0A1H5KZH2-F1
#
_entry.id   AF-A0A1H5KZH2-F1
#
_cell.length_a   1.000
_cell.length_b   1.000
_cell.length_c   1.000
_cell.angle_alpha   90.00
_cell.angle_beta   90.00
_cell.angle_gamma   90.00
#
_symmetry.space_group_name_H-M   'P 1'
#
loop_
_entity.id
_entity.type
_entity.pdbx_description
1 polymer ?
#
loop_
_entity_poly.entity_id
_entity_poly.type
_entity_poly.pdbx_seq_one_letter_code
_entity_poly.pdbx_strand_id
1 'polypeptide(L)'
;MLNAMQHKNTRALVDRITEAAEASLAAQGCVSPVDVLLGIGWLDPGAPKRWRRGQIDCLEAAIQTNPSRITEAMTLFRSWAAGKGLSASETQHVARTPQRQTLRFSRSGDPTIEQLYRSQWVSPQLSEKKRERLAEKASRAPELVVIQPLNAGWACHRCGGTGGLLMMENPGPACLRCVGLDDLEFLPSGDALLTRRAKAKSLRHAVVVRFSKSRGRYERQGLLVEPQALKDAQGELDAQRSE
;
A
#
# COMPACT_ATOMS: atom_id res chain seq x y z
N MET A 1 8.64 19.82 39.07
CA MET A 1 7.85 18.60 38.79
C MET A 1 7.48 18.45 37.32
N LEU A 2 6.95 19.48 36.64
CA LEU A 2 6.65 19.45 35.19
C LEU A 2 7.84 19.00 34.31
N ASN A 3 9.05 19.53 34.57
CA ASN A 3 10.25 19.20 33.80
C ASN A 3 10.68 17.72 33.92
N ALA A 4 10.58 17.13 35.11
CA ALA A 4 10.95 15.73 35.34
C ALA A 4 9.94 14.75 34.70
N MET A 5 8.64 15.07 34.74
CA MET A 5 7.60 14.28 34.06
C MET A 5 7.72 14.38 32.54
N GLN A 6 8.06 15.55 32.00
CA GLN A 6 8.26 15.76 30.57
C GLN A 6 9.49 14.99 30.06
N HIS A 7 10.62 15.04 30.79
CA HIS A 7 11.79 14.22 30.48
C HIS A 7 11.51 12.71 30.55
N LYS A 8 10.74 12.24 31.53
CA LYS A 8 10.36 10.83 31.64
C LYS A 8 9.48 10.38 30.45
N ASN A 9 8.56 11.23 30.01
CA ASN A 9 7.70 10.97 28.86
C ASN A 9 8.47 10.96 27.54
N THR A 10 9.42 11.87 27.35
CA THR A 10 10.29 11.89 26.16
C THR A 10 11.18 10.66 26.12
N ARG A 11 11.78 10.24 27.25
CA ARG A 11 12.61 9.02 27.30
C ARG A 11 11.81 7.77 26.95
N ALA A 12 10.61 7.62 27.52
CA ALA A 12 9.72 6.51 27.18
C ALA A 12 9.29 6.51 25.69
N LEU A 13 9.15 7.69 25.08
CA LEU A 13 8.86 7.79 23.64
C LEU A 13 10.07 7.38 22.80
N VAL A 14 11.29 7.82 23.16
CA VAL A 14 12.54 7.45 22.48
C VAL A 14 12.73 5.93 22.49
N ASP A 15 12.53 5.29 23.64
CA ASP A 15 12.69 3.84 23.79
C ASP A 15 11.71 3.08 22.87
N ARG A 16 10.43 3.48 22.85
CA ARG A 16 9.41 2.88 21.97
C ARG A 16 9.71 3.08 20.49
N ILE A 17 10.14 4.28 20.10
CA ILE A 17 10.53 4.56 18.71
C ILE A 17 11.72 3.70 18.31
N THR A 18 12.72 3.59 19.18
CA THR A 18 13.91 2.77 18.95
C THR A 18 13.52 1.30 18.78
N GLU A 19 12.73 0.74 19.70
CA GLU A 19 12.27 -0.65 19.63
C GLU A 19 11.47 -0.92 18.34
N ALA A 20 10.50 -0.05 18.00
CA ALA A 20 9.72 -0.18 16.78
C ALA A 20 10.58 -0.09 15.51
N ALA A 21 11.56 0.83 15.49
CA ALA A 21 12.43 1.03 14.34
C ALA A 21 13.41 -0.14 14.14
N GLU A 22 14.01 -0.64 15.22
CA GLU A 22 14.88 -1.83 15.20
C GLU A 22 14.11 -3.07 14.76
N ALA A 23 12.89 -3.27 15.28
CA ALA A 23 12.04 -4.39 14.89
C ALA A 23 11.71 -4.37 13.38
N SER A 24 11.36 -3.19 12.84
CA SER A 24 11.10 -3.05 11.40
C SER A 24 12.36 -3.28 10.57
N LEU A 25 13.49 -2.70 10.98
CA LEU A 25 14.77 -2.83 10.29
C LEU A 25 15.25 -4.29 10.28
N ALA A 26 15.09 -5.03 11.38
CA ALA A 26 15.43 -6.45 11.47
C ALA A 26 14.53 -7.32 10.58
N ALA A 27 13.23 -7.04 10.55
CA ALA A 27 12.26 -7.83 9.79
C ALA A 27 12.36 -7.59 8.27
N GLN A 28 12.64 -6.36 7.84
CA GLN A 28 12.49 -5.95 6.44
C GLN A 28 13.80 -5.43 5.80
N GLY A 29 14.85 -5.17 6.59
CA GLY A 29 16.08 -4.52 6.14
C GLY A 29 15.93 -3.02 5.91
N CYS A 30 14.78 -2.45 6.23
CA CYS A 30 14.47 -1.04 6.07
C CYS A 30 13.39 -0.61 7.08
N VAL A 31 13.25 0.70 7.29
CA VAL A 31 12.23 1.28 8.16
C VAL A 31 11.71 2.58 7.58
N SER A 32 10.39 2.78 7.66
CA SER A 32 9.69 4.00 7.25
C SER A 32 8.98 4.67 8.44
N PRO A 33 8.53 5.94 8.30
CA PRO A 33 7.74 6.62 9.32
C PRO A 33 6.44 5.89 9.63
N VAL A 34 5.84 5.25 8.61
CA VAL A 34 4.62 4.45 8.76
C VAL A 34 4.88 3.22 9.65
N ASP A 35 6.04 2.56 9.49
CA ASP A 35 6.39 1.40 10.31
C ASP A 35 6.57 1.79 11.78
N VAL A 36 7.23 2.93 12.04
CA VAL A 36 7.42 3.47 13.39
C VAL A 36 6.09 3.80 14.03
N LEU A 37 5.21 4.52 13.32
CA LEU A 37 3.88 4.90 13.82
C LEU A 37 2.99 3.68 14.12
N LEU A 38 3.10 2.61 13.31
CA LEU A 38 2.45 1.32 13.57
C LEU A 38 3.06 0.63 14.80
N GLY A 39 4.39 0.54 14.88
CA GLY A 39 5.10 -0.16 15.94
C GLY A 39 4.91 0.49 17.32
N ILE A 40 4.82 1.82 17.38
CA ILE A 40 4.45 2.53 18.61
C ILE A 40 2.94 2.57 18.85
N GLY A 41 2.11 1.98 17.98
CA GLY A 41 0.66 1.91 18.17
C GLY A 41 -0.08 3.24 18.03
N TRP A 42 0.50 4.23 17.35
CA TRP A 42 -0.17 5.50 17.06
C TRP A 42 -1.01 5.44 15.78
N LEU A 43 -0.81 4.42 14.97
CA LEU A 43 -1.58 4.15 13.76
C LEU A 43 -2.23 2.77 13.83
N ASP A 44 -3.53 2.70 13.51
CA ASP A 44 -4.25 1.43 13.39
C ASP A 44 -3.67 0.57 12.24
N PRO A 45 -3.48 -0.75 12.41
CA PRO A 45 -2.96 -1.63 11.35
C PRO A 45 -3.77 -1.63 10.04
N GLY A 46 -5.06 -1.30 10.10
CA GLY A 46 -5.92 -1.14 8.93
C GLY A 46 -5.81 0.22 8.23
N ALA A 47 -5.34 1.27 8.91
CA ALA A 47 -5.27 2.63 8.39
C ALA A 47 -4.43 2.76 7.11
N PRO A 48 -3.22 2.18 6.98
CA PRO A 48 -2.47 2.23 5.71
C PRO A 48 -3.23 1.63 4.53
N LYS A 49 -4.03 0.57 4.76
CA LYS A 49 -4.84 -0.04 3.69
C LYS A 49 -5.98 0.86 3.26
N ARG A 50 -6.64 1.55 4.20
CA ARG A 50 -7.72 2.51 3.93
C ARG A 50 -7.19 3.75 3.22
N TRP A 51 -6.08 4.32 3.72
CA TRP A 51 -5.38 5.46 3.13
C TRP A 51 -4.94 5.16 1.69
N ARG A 52 -4.33 4.00 1.43
CA ARG A 52 -3.98 3.59 0.06
C ARG A 52 -5.19 3.38 -0.86
N ARG A 53 -6.39 3.12 -0.33
CA ARG A 53 -7.64 3.07 -1.13
C ARG A 53 -8.30 4.44 -1.29
N GLY A 54 -7.66 5.51 -0.82
CA GLY A 54 -8.19 6.87 -0.83
C GLY A 54 -9.23 7.15 0.26
N GLN A 55 -9.62 6.17 1.09
CA GLN A 55 -10.68 6.31 2.12
C GLN A 55 -10.30 7.24 3.27
N ILE A 56 -9.07 7.74 3.28
CA ILE A 56 -8.54 8.69 4.25
C ILE A 56 -7.72 9.70 3.44
N ASP A 57 -8.04 10.99 3.57
CA ASP A 57 -7.44 12.04 2.72
C ASP A 57 -5.96 12.34 3.06
N CYS A 58 -5.55 12.07 4.29
CA CYS A 58 -4.16 12.14 4.72
C CYS A 58 -3.88 11.14 5.85
N LEU A 59 -2.67 10.58 5.91
CA LEU A 59 -2.34 9.58 6.93
C LEU A 59 -2.49 10.12 8.37
N GLU A 60 -2.12 11.38 8.61
CA GLU A 60 -2.26 12.06 9.90
C GLU A 60 -3.71 12.20 10.39
N ALA A 61 -4.71 12.06 9.51
CA ALA A 61 -6.11 11.99 9.95
C ALA A 61 -6.41 10.70 10.73
N ALA A 62 -5.61 9.64 10.56
CA ALA A 62 -5.79 8.36 11.24
C ALA A 62 -4.84 8.13 12.42
N ILE A 63 -3.92 9.07 12.68
CA ILE A 63 -2.98 8.98 13.80
C ILE A 63 -3.69 9.36 15.10
N GLN A 64 -3.56 8.51 16.12
CA GLN A 64 -4.25 8.64 17.41
C GLN A 64 -3.45 9.49 18.41
N THR A 65 -2.99 10.67 17.99
CA THR A 65 -2.31 11.62 18.87
C THR A 65 -2.41 13.06 18.32
N ASN A 66 -1.80 14.03 19.01
CA ASN A 66 -1.79 15.43 18.58
C ASN A 66 -0.60 15.74 17.62
N PRO A 67 -0.69 16.80 16.81
CA PRO A 67 0.34 17.13 15.82
C PRO A 67 1.74 17.40 16.40
N SER A 68 1.85 18.04 17.56
CA SER A 68 3.16 18.35 18.15
C SER A 68 3.90 17.07 18.55
N ARG A 69 3.19 16.07 19.08
CA ARG A 69 3.76 14.75 19.38
C ARG A 69 4.19 13.99 18.13
N ILE A 70 3.47 14.14 17.02
CA ILE A 70 3.85 13.55 15.73
C ILE A 70 5.18 14.16 15.28
N THR A 71 5.29 15.49 15.29
CA THR A 71 6.52 16.20 14.93
C THR A 71 7.70 15.81 15.82
N GLU A 72 7.49 15.70 17.14
CA GLU A 72 8.51 15.22 18.09
C GLU A 72 8.96 13.79 17.73
N ALA A 73 8.02 12.85 17.54
CA ALA A 73 8.34 11.47 17.21
C ALA A 73 9.10 11.34 15.88
N MET A 74 8.67 12.08 14.85
CA MET A 74 9.35 12.07 13.55
C MET A 74 10.76 12.66 13.64
N THR A 75 10.98 13.64 14.51
CA THR A 75 12.31 14.22 14.76
C THR A 75 13.22 13.21 15.47
N LEU A 76 12.72 12.57 16.53
CA LEU A 76 13.45 11.52 17.26
C LEU A 76 13.81 10.34 16.37
N PHE A 77 12.88 9.89 15.52
CA PHE A 77 13.11 8.80 14.58
C PHE A 77 14.22 9.15 13.56
N ARG A 78 14.22 10.36 13.00
CA ARG A 78 15.28 10.78 12.08
C ARG A 78 16.64 10.87 12.76
N SER A 79 16.69 11.39 13.98
CA SER A 79 17.92 11.43 14.77
C SER A 79 18.46 10.03 15.06
N TRP A 80 17.57 9.07 15.39
CA TRP A 80 17.94 7.66 15.54
C TRP A 80 18.50 7.07 14.24
N ALA A 81 17.84 7.30 13.10
CA ALA A 81 18.26 6.75 11.81
C ALA A 81 19.62 7.33 11.36
N ALA A 82 19.85 8.62 11.60
CA ALA A 82 21.14 9.27 11.36
C ALA A 82 22.23 8.72 12.29
N GLY A 83 21.95 8.53 13.57
CA GLY A 83 22.88 7.93 14.53
C GLY A 83 23.27 6.49 14.20
N LYS A 84 22.40 5.76 13.49
CA LYS A 84 22.66 4.42 12.95
C LYS A 84 23.39 4.42 11.60
N GLY A 85 23.61 5.59 11.00
CA GLY A 85 24.22 5.70 9.67
C GLY A 85 23.37 5.11 8.54
N LEU A 86 22.04 5.12 8.68
CA LEU A 86 21.14 4.59 7.65
C LEU A 86 21.06 5.56 6.46
N SER A 87 20.93 5.01 5.25
CA SER A 87 20.75 5.81 4.04
C SER A 87 19.26 6.02 3.77
N ALA A 88 18.86 7.28 3.56
CA ALA A 88 17.51 7.61 3.14
C ALA A 88 17.34 7.40 1.64
N SER A 89 16.25 6.75 1.25
CA SER A 89 15.77 6.67 -0.13
C SER A 89 14.32 7.16 -0.15
N GLU A 90 13.96 7.98 -1.13
CA GLU A 90 12.58 8.42 -1.28
C GLU A 90 11.74 7.33 -1.95
N THR A 91 10.50 7.19 -1.48
CA THR A 91 9.54 6.20 -1.98
C THR A 91 8.25 6.89 -2.40
N GLN A 92 7.73 6.52 -3.57
CA GLN A 92 6.47 7.07 -4.04
C GLN A 92 5.29 6.34 -3.41
N HIS A 93 4.43 7.09 -2.74
CA HIS A 93 3.18 6.58 -2.19
C HIS A 93 2.02 6.99 -3.09
N VAL A 94 1.51 6.05 -3.87
CA VAL A 94 0.37 6.26 -4.77
C VAL A 94 -0.84 5.45 -4.33
N ALA A 95 -2.02 5.99 -4.64
CA ALA A 95 -3.28 5.32 -4.39
C ALA A 95 -3.37 3.99 -5.18
N ARG A 96 -4.11 3.04 -4.62
CA ARG A 96 -4.48 1.77 -5.24
C ARG A 96 -5.72 1.95 -6.12
N THR A 97 -5.68 2.97 -6.96
CA THR A 97 -6.66 3.25 -8.01
C THR A 97 -5.94 3.25 -9.36
N PRO A 98 -6.63 3.03 -10.49
CA PRO A 98 -6.00 3.07 -11.81
C PRO A 98 -5.26 4.39 -12.08
N GLN A 99 -5.74 5.50 -11.51
CA GLN A 99 -5.17 6.84 -11.67
C GLN A 99 -3.90 7.08 -10.85
N ARG A 100 -3.55 6.20 -9.89
CA ARG A 100 -2.30 6.25 -9.10
C ARG A 100 -1.99 7.63 -8.50
N GLN A 101 -3.01 8.34 -8.02
CA GLN A 101 -2.83 9.66 -7.42
C GLN A 101 -1.85 9.60 -6.23
N THR A 102 -0.96 10.58 -6.14
CA THR A 102 -0.01 10.69 -5.01
C THR A 102 -0.79 10.86 -3.72
N LEU A 103 -0.48 10.00 -2.74
CA LEU A 103 -1.09 10.06 -1.42
C LEU A 103 -0.41 11.15 -0.59
N ARG A 104 -1.25 11.85 0.18
CA ARG A 104 -0.81 12.87 1.14
C ARG A 104 -0.66 12.25 2.52
N PHE A 105 0.41 12.58 3.23
CA PHE A 105 0.64 12.11 4.59
C PHE A 105 0.12 13.09 5.63
N SER A 106 0.47 14.35 5.49
CA SER A 106 0.24 15.41 6.46
C SER A 106 -1.09 16.12 6.25
N ARG A 107 -1.62 16.73 7.31
CA ARG A 107 -2.79 17.62 7.20
C ARG A 107 -2.46 18.94 6.51
N SER A 108 -1.24 19.44 6.68
CA SER A 108 -0.78 20.70 6.07
C SER A 108 -0.53 20.57 4.57
N GLY A 109 -0.13 19.37 4.10
CA GLY A 109 0.34 19.17 2.73
C GLY A 109 1.66 19.87 2.43
N ASP A 110 2.42 20.27 3.47
CA ASP A 110 3.71 20.94 3.30
C ASP A 110 4.69 20.00 2.57
N PRO A 111 5.28 20.42 1.42
CA PRO A 111 6.13 19.55 0.61
C PRO A 111 7.32 18.96 1.38
N THR A 112 7.88 19.70 2.33
CA THR A 112 9.01 19.25 3.14
C THR A 112 8.55 18.14 4.09
N ILE A 113 7.43 18.34 4.78
CA ILE A 113 6.85 17.31 5.66
C ILE A 113 6.49 16.06 4.86
N GLU A 114 5.89 16.22 3.69
CA GLU A 114 5.54 15.12 2.79
C GLU A 114 6.78 14.31 2.37
N GLN A 115 7.89 14.97 2.01
CA GLN A 115 9.13 14.31 1.65
C GLN A 115 9.73 13.52 2.83
N LEU A 116 9.68 14.09 4.04
CA LEU A 116 10.13 13.41 5.26
C LEU A 116 9.31 12.14 5.52
N TYR A 117 8.00 12.16 5.26
CA TYR A 117 7.15 10.97 5.37
C TYR A 117 7.44 9.90 4.30
N ARG A 118 7.83 10.32 3.09
CA ARG A 118 8.18 9.41 1.97
C ARG A 118 9.55 8.78 2.07
N SER A 119 10.35 9.21 3.05
CA SER A 119 11.69 8.69 3.25
C SER A 119 11.65 7.28 3.83
N GLN A 120 12.41 6.37 3.24
CA GLN A 120 12.66 5.03 3.78
C GLN A 120 14.14 4.91 4.10
N TRP A 121 14.46 4.46 5.31
CA TRP A 121 15.83 4.31 5.78
C TRP A 121 16.26 2.87 5.65
N VAL A 122 17.36 2.64 4.93
CA VAL A 122 17.90 1.32 4.59
C VAL A 122 19.28 1.17 5.20
N SER A 123 19.58 -0.01 5.71
CA SER A 123 20.91 -0.35 6.23
C SER A 123 21.95 -0.37 5.09
N PRO A 124 23.06 0.38 5.21
CA PRO A 124 24.13 0.34 4.21
C PRO A 124 24.88 -1.00 4.21
N GLN A 125 24.78 -1.80 5.29
CA GLN A 125 25.37 -3.13 5.40
C GLN A 125 24.68 -4.17 4.51
N LEU A 126 23.50 -3.87 3.95
CA LEU A 126 22.87 -4.73 2.96
C LEU A 126 23.64 -4.70 1.65
N SER A 127 23.78 -5.85 0.99
CA SER A 127 24.32 -5.93 -0.38
C SER A 127 23.56 -5.00 -1.33
N GLU A 128 24.24 -4.41 -2.32
CA GLU A 128 23.64 -3.53 -3.33
C GLU A 128 22.37 -4.11 -3.97
N LYS A 129 22.44 -5.35 -4.45
CA LYS A 129 21.31 -6.11 -5.01
C LYS A 129 20.09 -6.19 -4.08
N LYS A 130 20.31 -6.22 -2.76
CA LYS A 130 19.21 -6.24 -1.77
C LYS A 130 18.63 -4.85 -1.58
N ARG A 131 19.46 -3.80 -1.58
CA ARG A 131 19.00 -2.41 -1.54
C ARG A 131 18.18 -2.05 -2.78
N GLU A 132 18.64 -2.45 -3.97
CA GLU A 132 17.91 -2.28 -5.23
C GLU A 132 16.53 -2.96 -5.18
N ARG A 133 16.46 -4.22 -4.74
CA ARG A 133 15.19 -4.94 -4.58
C ARG A 133 14.24 -4.27 -3.60
N LEU A 134 14.75 -3.69 -2.52
CA LEU A 134 13.94 -2.94 -1.56
C LEU A 134 13.41 -1.65 -2.19
N ALA A 135 14.26 -0.91 -2.92
CA ALA A 135 13.88 0.30 -3.64
C ALA A 135 12.82 -0.01 -4.73
N GLU A 136 13.02 -1.06 -5.52
CA GLU A 136 12.06 -1.52 -6.53
C GLU A 136 10.73 -1.92 -5.89
N LYS A 137 10.77 -2.68 -4.78
CA LYS A 137 9.57 -3.06 -4.05
C LYS A 137 8.81 -1.84 -3.50
N ALA A 138 9.54 -0.83 -3.05
CA ALA A 138 8.96 0.38 -2.48
C ALA A 138 8.40 1.33 -3.54
N SER A 139 9.04 1.42 -4.72
CA SER A 139 8.56 2.20 -5.86
C SER A 139 7.43 1.50 -6.62
N ARG A 140 7.30 0.18 -6.50
CA ARG A 140 6.26 -0.59 -7.18
C ARG A 140 4.88 -0.18 -6.70
N ALA A 141 4.12 0.38 -7.63
CA ALA A 141 2.75 0.78 -7.40
C ALA A 141 1.90 -0.43 -6.94
N PRO A 142 1.02 -0.26 -5.94
CA PRO A 142 0.31 -1.38 -5.32
C PRO A 142 -0.59 -2.10 -6.32
N GLU A 143 -0.70 -3.42 -6.20
CA GLU A 143 -1.61 -4.20 -7.05
C GLU A 143 -3.06 -3.74 -6.86
N LEU A 144 -3.74 -3.47 -7.98
CA LEU A 144 -5.15 -3.09 -7.98
C LEU A 144 -6.00 -4.26 -7.51
N VAL A 145 -7.06 -3.95 -6.75
CA VAL A 145 -7.99 -4.95 -6.23
C VAL A 145 -9.41 -4.57 -6.60
N VAL A 146 -10.08 -5.51 -7.25
CA VAL A 146 -11.50 -5.43 -7.60
C VAL A 146 -12.24 -6.49 -6.78
N ILE A 147 -13.40 -6.11 -6.28
CA ILE A 147 -14.24 -6.94 -5.43
C ILE A 147 -15.41 -7.46 -6.26
N GLN A 148 -15.60 -8.77 -6.22
CA GLN A 148 -16.85 -9.41 -6.59
C GLN A 148 -17.77 -9.34 -5.35
N PRO A 149 -18.82 -8.49 -5.37
CA PRO A 149 -19.65 -8.27 -4.20
C PRO A 149 -20.53 -9.51 -3.93
N LEU A 150 -20.90 -9.69 -2.67
CA LEU A 150 -21.87 -10.72 -2.29
C LEU A 150 -23.32 -10.29 -2.53
N ASN A 151 -23.57 -8.98 -2.56
CA ASN A 151 -24.88 -8.38 -2.79
C ASN A 151 -24.82 -7.48 -4.04
N ALA A 152 -25.78 -7.62 -4.95
CA ALA A 152 -25.90 -6.80 -6.15
C ALA A 152 -26.47 -5.40 -5.88
N GLY A 153 -27.08 -5.17 -4.72
CA GLY A 153 -27.67 -3.89 -4.28
C GLY A 153 -26.64 -2.85 -3.83
N TRP A 154 -25.57 -2.65 -4.59
CA TRP A 154 -24.63 -1.55 -4.41
C TRP A 154 -24.78 -0.55 -5.55
N ALA A 155 -24.47 0.72 -5.28
CA ALA A 155 -24.50 1.78 -6.27
C ALA A 155 -23.13 2.45 -6.36
N CYS A 156 -22.66 2.66 -7.58
CA CYS A 156 -21.45 3.40 -7.89
C CYS A 156 -21.59 4.83 -7.37
N HIS A 157 -20.66 5.29 -6.53
CA HIS A 157 -20.72 6.64 -5.96
C HIS A 157 -20.57 7.74 -7.03
N ARG A 158 -20.01 7.42 -8.20
CA ARG A 158 -19.79 8.39 -9.30
C ARG A 158 -20.98 8.53 -10.25
N CYS A 159 -21.69 7.43 -10.52
CA CYS A 159 -22.74 7.40 -11.55
C CYS A 159 -24.06 6.76 -11.14
N GLY A 160 -24.17 6.24 -9.91
CA GLY A 160 -25.36 5.54 -9.41
C GLY A 160 -25.59 4.13 -9.95
N GLY A 161 -24.87 3.71 -11.00
CA GLY A 161 -25.02 2.37 -11.60
C GLY A 161 -24.49 1.22 -10.74
N THR A 162 -24.70 -0.02 -11.17
CA THR A 162 -24.22 -1.25 -10.49
C THR A 162 -23.41 -2.14 -11.45
N GLY A 163 -22.98 -3.32 -10.99
CA GLY A 163 -22.26 -4.32 -11.79
C GLY A 163 -21.83 -5.55 -10.99
N GLY A 164 -21.27 -6.54 -11.69
CA GLY A 164 -20.75 -7.77 -11.08
C GLY A 164 -19.42 -7.61 -10.35
N LEU A 165 -18.74 -6.47 -10.54
CA LEU A 165 -17.44 -6.15 -9.98
C LEU A 165 -17.39 -4.67 -9.59
N LEU A 166 -16.71 -4.35 -8.50
CA LEU A 166 -16.51 -2.98 -8.02
C LEU A 166 -15.09 -2.76 -7.50
N MET A 167 -14.63 -1.51 -7.52
CA MET A 167 -13.43 -1.08 -6.80
C MET A 167 -13.84 -0.15 -5.66
N MET A 168 -13.17 -0.26 -4.51
CA MET A 168 -13.40 0.68 -3.41
C MET A 168 -12.56 1.94 -3.63
N GLU A 169 -13.24 3.09 -3.67
CA GLU A 169 -12.64 4.42 -3.63
C GLU A 169 -13.23 5.21 -2.45
N ASN A 170 -12.86 6.48 -2.31
CA ASN A 170 -13.50 7.44 -1.42
C ASN A 170 -14.48 8.30 -2.25
N PRO A 171 -15.75 8.45 -1.87
CA PRO A 171 -16.39 7.97 -0.63
C PRO A 171 -17.00 6.57 -0.66
N GLY A 172 -16.98 5.85 -1.79
CA GLY A 172 -17.71 4.58 -1.88
C GLY A 172 -17.27 3.66 -3.01
N PRO A 173 -18.04 2.58 -3.27
CA PRO A 173 -17.75 1.68 -4.36
C PRO A 173 -17.86 2.41 -5.72
N ALA A 174 -17.03 2.02 -6.67
CA ALA A 174 -17.01 2.53 -8.04
C ALA A 174 -17.08 1.37 -9.03
N CYS A 175 -17.87 1.52 -10.09
CA CYS A 175 -17.95 0.51 -11.15
C CYS A 175 -16.72 0.54 -12.04
N LEU A 176 -16.44 -0.58 -12.73
CA LEU A 176 -15.24 -0.74 -13.57
C LEU A 176 -15.12 0.36 -14.63
N ARG A 177 -16.24 0.78 -15.22
CA ARG A 177 -16.27 1.88 -16.19
C ARG A 177 -15.82 3.21 -15.59
N CYS A 178 -16.33 3.56 -14.41
CA CYS A 178 -15.96 4.82 -13.79
C CYS A 178 -14.50 4.86 -13.31
N VAL A 179 -13.88 3.69 -13.08
CA VAL A 179 -12.45 3.60 -12.74
C VAL A 179 -11.55 3.33 -13.94
N GLY A 180 -12.11 3.06 -15.13
CA GLY A 180 -11.37 2.81 -16.38
C GLY A 180 -10.76 1.40 -16.47
N LEU A 181 -11.52 0.38 -16.04
CA LEU A 181 -11.15 -1.04 -16.08
C LEU A 181 -12.22 -1.92 -16.74
N ASP A 182 -13.24 -1.33 -17.37
CA ASP A 182 -14.34 -2.07 -18.02
C ASP A 182 -13.97 -2.72 -19.35
N ASP A 183 -12.83 -2.34 -19.91
CA ASP A 183 -12.22 -2.93 -21.10
C ASP A 183 -11.32 -4.14 -20.78
N LEU A 184 -11.13 -4.47 -19.51
CA LEU A 184 -10.35 -5.63 -19.07
C LEU A 184 -11.21 -6.90 -19.04
N GLU A 185 -10.58 -8.02 -19.42
CA GLU A 185 -11.19 -9.33 -19.42
C GLU A 185 -10.90 -10.08 -18.11
N PHE A 186 -11.92 -10.77 -17.58
CA PHE A 186 -11.78 -11.55 -16.36
C PHE A 186 -11.23 -12.95 -16.67
N LEU A 187 -9.98 -13.18 -16.27
CA LEU A 187 -9.35 -14.49 -16.23
C LEU A 187 -9.62 -15.15 -14.86
N PRO A 188 -10.46 -16.19 -14.78
CA PRO A 188 -10.70 -16.91 -13.52
C PRO A 188 -9.41 -17.61 -13.04
N SER A 189 -9.33 -17.84 -11.73
CA SER A 189 -8.26 -18.67 -11.15
C SER A 189 -8.36 -20.11 -11.62
N GLY A 190 -7.21 -20.76 -11.83
CA GLY A 190 -7.15 -22.17 -12.22
C GLY A 190 -5.77 -22.48 -12.80
N ASP A 191 -5.51 -21.99 -14.01
CA ASP A 191 -4.20 -22.13 -14.65
C ASP A 191 -3.24 -21.04 -14.13
N ALA A 192 -2.32 -21.45 -13.26
CA ALA A 192 -1.31 -20.57 -12.68
C ALA A 192 -0.30 -20.05 -13.71
N LEU A 193 0.02 -20.85 -14.74
CA LEU A 193 0.97 -20.47 -15.77
C LEU A 193 0.37 -19.41 -16.70
N LEU A 194 -0.86 -19.63 -17.15
CA LEU A 194 -1.62 -18.66 -17.93
C LEU A 194 -1.82 -17.35 -17.16
N THR A 195 -2.25 -17.45 -15.89
CA THR A 195 -2.44 -16.27 -15.03
C THR A 195 -1.14 -15.47 -14.88
N ARG A 196 0.00 -16.15 -14.70
CA ARG A 196 1.31 -15.48 -14.57
C ARG A 196 1.72 -14.80 -15.88
N ARG A 197 1.56 -15.46 -17.03
CA ARG A 197 1.92 -14.90 -18.35
C ARG A 197 1.01 -13.74 -18.74
N ALA A 198 -0.30 -13.91 -18.64
CA ALA A 198 -1.26 -12.86 -18.91
C ALA A 198 -0.99 -11.62 -18.04
N LYS A 199 -0.74 -11.82 -16.74
CA LYS A 199 -0.36 -10.72 -15.83
C LYS A 199 0.93 -10.02 -16.25
N ALA A 200 1.95 -10.77 -16.65
CA ALA A 200 3.25 -10.21 -17.03
C ALA A 200 3.17 -9.38 -18.32
N LYS A 201 2.28 -9.74 -19.25
CA LYS A 201 2.05 -9.03 -20.51
C LYS A 201 1.06 -7.86 -20.39
N SER A 202 0.22 -7.86 -19.36
CA SER A 202 -0.84 -6.86 -19.19
C SER A 202 -0.34 -5.63 -18.45
N LEU A 203 -0.37 -4.46 -19.10
CA LEU A 203 0.04 -3.18 -18.51
C LEU A 203 -0.91 -2.78 -17.38
N ARG A 204 -2.22 -2.92 -17.62
CA ARG A 204 -3.25 -2.77 -16.59
C ARG A 204 -3.75 -4.13 -16.16
N HIS A 205 -3.76 -4.38 -14.86
CA HIS A 205 -4.35 -5.60 -14.31
C HIS A 205 -4.85 -5.35 -12.88
N ALA A 206 -5.87 -6.10 -12.48
CA ALA A 206 -6.42 -6.02 -11.12
C ALA A 206 -6.80 -7.41 -10.60
N VAL A 207 -6.42 -7.72 -9.37
CA VAL A 207 -6.81 -8.98 -8.74
C VAL A 207 -8.27 -8.90 -8.34
N VAL A 208 -9.04 -9.91 -8.76
CA VAL A 208 -10.44 -10.05 -8.35
C VAL A 208 -10.50 -10.88 -7.08
N VAL A 209 -11.20 -10.37 -6.08
CA VAL A 209 -11.43 -11.04 -4.81
C VAL A 209 -12.92 -11.12 -4.48
N ARG A 210 -13.31 -12.14 -3.74
CA ARG A 210 -14.67 -12.31 -3.22
C ARG A 210 -14.62 -12.62 -1.73
N PHE A 211 -15.52 -12.06 -0.94
CA PHE A 211 -15.58 -12.36 0.48
C PHE A 211 -16.15 -13.77 0.71
N SER A 212 -15.41 -14.61 1.41
CA SER A 212 -15.85 -15.95 1.82
C SER A 212 -16.48 -15.87 3.20
N LYS A 213 -17.81 -16.06 3.28
CA LYS A 213 -18.54 -16.02 4.55
C LYS A 213 -18.06 -17.10 5.52
N SER A 214 -17.78 -18.30 5.03
CA SER A 214 -17.32 -19.44 5.84
C SER A 214 -15.92 -19.24 6.39
N ARG A 215 -15.05 -18.52 5.67
CA ARG A 215 -13.65 -18.27 6.08
C ARG A 215 -13.43 -16.89 6.72
N GLY A 216 -14.44 -16.03 6.73
CA GLY A 216 -14.37 -14.67 7.27
C GLY A 216 -13.34 -13.76 6.59
N ARG A 217 -12.98 -14.03 5.33
CA ARG A 217 -11.91 -13.29 4.62
C ARG A 217 -12.15 -13.22 3.11
N TYR A 218 -11.45 -12.30 2.45
CA TYR A 218 -11.42 -12.21 0.99
C TYR A 218 -10.54 -13.31 0.40
N GLU A 219 -11.04 -13.97 -0.64
CA GLU A 219 -10.36 -15.01 -1.40
C GLU A 219 -10.21 -14.57 -2.86
N ARG A 220 -9.04 -14.82 -3.44
CA ARG A 220 -8.75 -14.51 -4.84
C ARG A 220 -9.60 -15.38 -5.76
N GLN A 221 -10.27 -14.76 -6.71
CA GLN A 221 -11.12 -15.43 -7.71
C GLN A 221 -10.49 -15.45 -9.10
N GLY A 222 -9.52 -14.57 -9.36
CA GLY A 222 -8.91 -14.44 -10.68
C GLY A 222 -8.17 -13.12 -10.85
N LEU A 223 -8.10 -12.66 -12.10
CA LEU A 223 -7.39 -11.45 -12.51
C LEU A 223 -8.16 -10.78 -13.66
N LEU A 224 -8.30 -9.46 -13.60
CA LEU A 224 -8.63 -8.66 -14.77
C LEU A 224 -7.34 -8.34 -15.53
N VAL A 225 -7.31 -8.61 -16.83
CA VAL A 225 -6.17 -8.37 -17.73
C VAL A 225 -6.64 -7.79 -19.06
N GLU A 226 -5.73 -7.17 -19.79
CA GLU A 226 -6.00 -6.65 -21.13
C GLU A 226 -6.27 -7.84 -22.08
N PRO A 227 -7.33 -7.77 -22.92
CA PRO A 227 -7.70 -8.89 -23.79
C PRO A 227 -6.56 -9.36 -24.69
N GLN A 228 -5.73 -8.43 -25.21
CA GLN A 228 -4.58 -8.79 -26.03
C GLN A 228 -3.52 -9.54 -25.23
N ALA A 229 -3.22 -9.11 -24.01
CA ALA A 229 -2.26 -9.80 -23.14
C ALA A 229 -2.71 -11.22 -22.78
N LEU A 230 -4.03 -11.44 -22.65
CA LEU A 230 -4.60 -12.77 -22.44
C LEU A 230 -4.44 -13.66 -23.68
N LYS A 231 -4.80 -13.15 -24.87
CA LYS A 231 -4.64 -13.86 -26.15
C LYS A 231 -3.19 -14.23 -26.42
N ASP A 232 -2.26 -13.29 -26.21
CA ASP A 232 -0.84 -13.52 -26.41
C ASP A 232 -0.26 -14.54 -25.42
N ALA A 233 -0.81 -14.61 -24.20
CA ALA A 233 -0.40 -15.59 -23.21
C ALA A 233 -0.95 -17.00 -23.54
N GLN A 234 -2.17 -17.09 -24.07
CA GLN A 234 -2.77 -18.33 -24.53
C GLN A 234 -2.02 -18.88 -25.76
N GLY A 235 -1.78 -18.03 -26.77
CA GLY A 235 -1.06 -18.44 -27.99
C GLY A 235 0.34 -18.98 -27.72
N GLU A 236 1.09 -18.37 -26.80
CA GLU A 236 2.40 -18.91 -26.38
C GLU A 236 2.30 -20.26 -25.68
N LEU A 237 1.25 -20.49 -24.90
CA LEU A 237 1.06 -21.77 -24.22
C LEU A 237 0.64 -22.86 -25.19
N ASP A 238 -0.23 -22.54 -26.13
CA ASP A 238 -0.69 -23.48 -27.14
C ASP A 238 0.44 -23.86 -28.11
N ALA A 239 1.29 -22.90 -28.50
CA ALA A 239 2.49 -23.18 -29.29
C ALA A 239 3.44 -24.15 -28.56
N GLN A 240 3.72 -23.91 -27.28
CA GLN A 240 4.58 -24.78 -26.47
C GLN A 240 4.00 -26.16 -26.16
N ARG A 241 2.67 -26.32 -26.23
CA ARG A 241 2.00 -27.62 -26.08
C ARG A 241 1.94 -28.41 -27.39
N SER A 242 2.16 -27.73 -28.51
CA SER A 242 2.19 -28.31 -29.85
C SER A 242 3.60 -28.71 -30.28
N GLU A 243 4.62 -28.32 -29.51
CA GLU A 243 6.02 -28.77 -29.58
C GLU A 243 6.27 -30.00 -28.69
#